data_AF-A0A6B2DJK8-F1
#
_entry.id   AF-A0A6B2DJK8-F1
#
_cell.length_a   1.000
_cell.length_b   1.000
_cell.length_c   1.000
_cell.angle_alpha   90.00
_cell.angle_beta   90.00
_cell.angle_gamma   90.00
#
_symmetry.space_group_name_H-M   'P 1'
#
loop_
_entity.id
_entity.type
_entity.pdbx_description
1 polymer ?
#
loop_
_entity_poly.entity_id
_entity_poly.type
_entity_poly.pdbx_seq_one_letter_code
_entity_poly.pdbx_strand_id
1 'polypeptide(L)' 'MREAVEGAWRALTGSAPGPFELTGTEDVLPGPYRVAAAATASIAAATLAAGELLKQRGIEPGVVTADTRHAAAAFH' A
#
# COMPACT_ATOMS: atom_id res chain seq x y z
N MET A 1 1.07 -8.75 5.33
CA MET A 1 1.01 -7.66 4.31
C MET A 1 1.42 -6.30 4.86
N ARG A 2 1.00 -5.89 6.07
CA ARG A 2 1.41 -4.60 6.68
C ARG A 2 2.93 -4.36 6.64
N GLU A 3 3.73 -5.36 7.03
CA GLU A 3 5.20 -5.30 6.97
C GLU A 3 5.74 -5.02 5.57
N ALA A 4 5.07 -5.48 4.51
CA ALA A 4 5.49 -5.23 3.13
C ALA A 4 5.30 -3.76 2.74
N VAL A 5 4.19 -3.14 3.17
CA VAL A 5 3.95 -1.69 3.00
C VAL A 5 4.99 -0.89 3.77
N GLU A 6 5.18 -1.20 5.05
CA GLU A 6 6.11 -0.50 5.93
C GLU A 6 7.56 -0.65 5.47
N GLY A 7 7.94 -1.85 5.03
CA GLY A 7 9.26 -2.13 4.47
C GLY A 7 9.51 -1.37 3.17
N ALA A 8 8.55 -1.39 2.23
CA ALA A 8 8.64 -0.63 0.98
C ALA A 8 8.75 0.88 1.25
N TRP A 9 7.91 1.40 2.15
CA TRP A 9 7.93 2.81 2.53
C TRP A 9 9.27 3.20 3.15
N ARG A 10 9.74 2.43 4.15
CA ARG A 10 11.01 2.72 4.85
C ARG A 10 12.20 2.66 3.89
N ALA A 11 12.19 1.74 2.93
CA ALA A 11 13.23 1.64 1.91
C ALA A 11 13.28 2.89 1.00
N LEU A 12 12.13 3.51 0.72
CA LEU A 12 12.03 4.68 -0.16
C LEU A 12 12.23 6.02 0.56
N THR A 13 11.80 6.13 1.82
CA THR A 13 11.70 7.41 2.52
C THR A 13 12.58 7.50 3.78
N GLY A 14 13.05 6.37 4.31
CA GLY A 14 13.73 6.30 5.60
C GLY A 14 12.82 6.53 6.82
N SER A 15 11.51 6.73 6.63
CA SER A 15 10.56 7.02 7.71
C SER A 15 9.51 5.92 7.88
N ALA A 16 8.59 6.09 8.84
CA ALA A 16 7.39 5.27 8.94
C ALA A 16 6.28 5.88 8.07
N PRO A 17 5.40 5.07 7.46
CA PRO A 17 4.26 5.58 6.71
C PRO A 17 3.24 6.26 7.63
N GLY A 18 2.42 7.13 7.05
CA GLY A 18 1.19 7.62 7.68
C GLY A 18 0.16 6.49 7.92
N PRO A 19 -1.01 6.81 8.51
CA PRO A 19 -2.03 5.81 8.81
C PRO A 19 -2.58 5.14 7.55
N PHE A 20 -2.68 3.81 7.58
CA PHE A 20 -3.27 3.03 6.51
C PHE A 20 -3.96 1.75 6.99
N GLU A 21 -4.94 1.33 6.20
CA GLU A 21 -5.73 0.11 6.35
C GLU A 21 -5.59 -0.77 5.11
N LEU A 22 -5.46 -2.07 5.33
CA LEU A 22 -5.45 -3.07 4.27
C LEU A 22 -6.68 -3.95 4.41
N THR A 23 -7.41 -4.14 3.33
CA THR A 23 -8.57 -5.04 3.27
C THR A 23 -8.33 -6.19 2.29
N GLY A 24 -9.15 -7.23 2.40
CA GLY A 24 -9.02 -8.43 1.58
C GLY A 24 -7.94 -9.38 2.07
N THR A 25 -7.99 -10.61 1.55
CA THR A 25 -7.11 -11.71 1.91
C THR A 25 -5.93 -11.82 0.93
N GLU A 26 -4.82 -12.41 1.36
CA GLU A 26 -3.62 -12.56 0.52
C GLU A 26 -3.75 -13.69 -0.52
N ASP A 27 -4.68 -14.63 -0.32
CA ASP A 27 -4.91 -15.83 -1.15
C ASP A 27 -5.68 -15.56 -2.45
N VAL A 28 -5.77 -14.30 -2.88
CA VAL A 28 -6.50 -13.87 -4.08
C VAL A 28 -5.81 -14.27 -5.39
N LEU A 29 -4.53 -14.61 -5.34
CA LEU A 29 -3.77 -15.15 -6.47
C LEU A 29 -3.17 -16.50 -6.09
N PRO A 30 -3.34 -17.56 -6.91
CA PRO A 30 -2.75 -18.85 -6.65
C PRO A 30 -1.24 -18.83 -6.92
N GLY A 31 -0.45 -19.40 -6.02
CA GLY A 31 0.97 -19.65 -6.27
C GLY A 31 1.83 -19.62 -5.00
N PRO A 32 3.11 -20.04 -5.12
CA PRO A 32 4.06 -20.01 -4.01
C PRO A 32 4.62 -18.61 -3.73
N TYR A 33 4.38 -17.64 -4.62
CA TYR A 33 4.90 -16.28 -4.52
C TYR A 33 3.86 -15.34 -3.93
N ARG A 34 4.32 -14.41 -3.08
CA ARG A 34 3.48 -13.40 -2.41
C ARG A 34 3.14 -12.21 -3.31
N VAL A 35 2.69 -12.46 -4.54
CA VAL A 35 2.41 -11.42 -5.54
C VAL A 35 1.32 -10.47 -5.05
N ALA A 36 0.24 -11.01 -4.47
CA ALA A 36 -0.83 -10.18 -3.89
C ALA A 36 -0.31 -9.24 -2.81
N ALA A 37 0.60 -9.70 -1.93
CA ALA A 37 1.20 -8.84 -0.92
C ALA A 37 2.08 -7.74 -1.53
N ALA A 38 2.87 -8.06 -2.56
CA ALA A 38 3.71 -7.08 -3.26
C ALA A 38 2.87 -6.04 -4.01
N ALA A 39 1.79 -6.48 -4.67
CA ALA A 39 0.83 -5.60 -5.33
C ALA A 39 0.16 -4.65 -4.33
N THR A 40 -0.40 -5.19 -3.23
CA THR A 40 -1.00 -4.38 -2.16
C THR A 40 0.00 -3.39 -1.57
N ALA A 41 1.24 -3.82 -1.31
CA ALA A 41 2.29 -2.94 -0.79
C ALA A 41 2.60 -1.78 -1.73
N SER A 42 2.71 -2.07 -3.03
CA SER A 42 3.02 -1.09 -4.07
C SER A 42 1.90 -0.04 -4.19
N ILE A 43 0.65 -0.49 -4.25
CA ILE A 43 -0.52 0.40 -4.34
C ILE A 43 -0.67 1.24 -3.07
N ALA A 44 -0.59 0.63 -1.88
CA ALA A 44 -0.71 1.36 -0.62
C ALA A 44 0.39 2.41 -0.46
N ALA A 45 1.65 2.08 -0.78
CA ALA A 45 2.76 3.03 -0.72
C ALA A 45 2.60 4.19 -1.72
N ALA A 46 2.14 3.92 -2.94
CA ALA A 46 1.86 4.96 -3.92
C ALA A 46 0.73 5.90 -3.46
N THR A 47 -0.33 5.36 -2.86
CA THR A 47 -1.44 6.17 -2.31
C THR A 47 -1.00 6.97 -1.08
N LEU A 48 -0.16 6.42 -0.21
CA LEU A 48 0.46 7.15 0.89
C LEU A 48 1.30 8.33 0.37
N ALA A 49 2.08 8.14 -0.69
CA ALA A 49 2.84 9.22 -1.32
C ALA A 49 1.92 10.30 -1.91
N ALA A 50 0.79 9.91 -2.50
CA ALA A 50 -0.23 10.87 -2.92
C ALA A 50 -0.82 11.66 -1.74
N GLY A 51 -0.99 11.04 -0.57
CA GLY A 51 -1.35 11.72 0.67
C GLY A 51 -0.33 12.77 1.10
N GLU A 52 0.98 12.49 0.97
CA GLU A 52 2.03 13.48 1.23
C GLU A 52 1.96 14.66 0.26
N LEU A 53 1.59 14.44 -1.00
CA LEU A 53 1.34 15.53 -1.97
C LEU A 53 0.14 16.41 -1.58
N LEU A 54 -0.90 15.84 -0.96
CA LEU A 54 -2.03 16.61 -0.43
C LEU A 54 -1.59 17.48 0.75
N LYS A 55 -0.77 16.96 1.66
CA LYS A 55 -0.23 17.73 2.80
C LYS A 55 0.58 18.93 2.34
N GLN A 56 1.38 18.79 1.28
CA GLN A 56 2.12 19.92 0.68
C GLN A 56 1.20 21.05 0.19
N ARG A 57 -0.09 20.77 -0.05
CA ARG A 57 -1.12 21.73 -0.44
C ARG A 57 -1.98 22.20 0.73
N GLY A 58 -1.61 21.85 1.97
CA GLY A 58 -2.38 22.19 3.18
C GLY A 58 -3.67 21.39 3.33
N ILE A 59 -3.81 20.26 2.63
CA ILE A 59 -4.97 19.38 2.71
C ILE A 59 -4.58 18.17 3.57
N GLU A 60 -5.31 17.93 4.65
CA GLU A 60 -5.10 16.75 5.48
C GLU A 60 -5.62 15.50 4.74
N PRO A 61 -4.76 14.53 4.40
CA PRO A 61 -5.21 13.29 3.80
C PRO A 61 -5.93 12.43 4.84
N GLY A 62 -7.00 11.76 4.43
CA GLY A 62 -7.63 10.73 5.25
C GLY A 62 -6.75 9.49 5.41
N VAL A 63 -7.26 8.48 6.11
CA VAL A 63 -6.63 7.16 6.21
C VAL A 63 -6.57 6.54 4.81
N VAL A 64 -5.39 6.07 4.41
CA VAL A 64 -5.21 5.35 3.14
C VAL A 64 -5.77 3.95 3.29
N THR A 65 -6.69 3.54 2.42
CA THR A 65 -7.19 2.16 2.37
C THR A 65 -6.80 1.50 1.05
N ALA A 66 -6.27 0.29 1.12
CA ALA A 66 -5.96 -0.52 -0.06
C ALA A 66 -6.60 -1.92 0.06
N ASP A 67 -7.42 -2.30 -0.93
CA ASP A 67 -7.98 -3.63 -1.01
C ASP A 67 -7.09 -4.56 -1.84
N THR A 68 -6.82 -5.75 -1.29
CA THR A 68 -5.88 -6.71 -1.88
C THR A 68 -6.39 -7.30 -3.20
N ARG A 69 -7.70 -7.48 -3.38
CA ARG A 69 -8.25 -7.94 -4.67
C ARG A 69 -8.10 -6.88 -5.74
N HIS A 70 -8.41 -5.63 -5.42
CA HIS A 70 -8.23 -4.53 -6.36
C HIS A 70 -6.76 -4.30 -6.72
N ALA A 71 -5.87 -4.36 -5.72
CA ALA A 71 -4.44 -4.23 -5.96
C ALA A 71 -3.91 -5.37 -6.85
N ALA A 72 -4.26 -6.62 -6.54
CA ALA A 72 -3.85 -7.78 -7.34
C ALA A 72 -4.36 -7.72 -8.79
N ALA A 73 -5.56 -7.19 -9.03
CA ALA A 73 -6.12 -7.06 -10.38
C ALA A 73 -5.29 -6.15 -11.30
N ALA A 74 -4.47 -5.24 -10.76
CA ALA A 74 -3.57 -4.39 -11.54
C ALA A 74 -2.29 -5.12 -12.02
N PHE A 75 -2.06 -6.36 -11.58
CA PHE A 75 -0.84 -7.14 -11.83
C PHE A 75 -1.13 -8.48 -12.53
N HIS A 76 -2.29 -8.61 -13.19
CA HIS A 76 -2.75 -9.82 -13.87
C HIS A 76 -2.83 -9.63 -15.40
#